data_AF-A0A240AIS2-F1
#
_entry.id   AF-A0A240AIS2-F1
#
_cell.length_a   1.000
_cell.length_b   1.000
_cell.length_c   1.000
_cell.angle_alpha   90.00
_cell.angle_beta   90.00
_cell.angle_gamma   90.00
#
_symmetry.space_group_name_H-M   'P 1'
#
loop_
_entity.id
_entity.type
_entity.pdbx_description
1 polymer ?
#
loop_
_entity_poly.entity_id
_entity_poly.type
_entity_poly.pdbx_seq_one_letter_code
_entity_poly.pdbx_strand_id
1 'polypeptide(L)'
;MNLDRRPPQWVFWVRRAAVLGVLVVLLMGVVALVSRCGGGEPELPAHVGQSRPVELRIPAIGLEAEFEPEDCRVKDGALNPRSMTKACAYTSPDKPYELPGPDTGDLTVVAGHTGAGVPGVFDALYDSGADASRVSVGDTLYLRTEDSADAWLKYEATDVHAPQKAGLADDASIWGTGPMPGRLLTISCIQPSNLLADAVRNAVVGWQFVAIVPEAELLDDATVTNV
;
A
#
# COMPACT_ATOMS: atom_id res chain seq x y z
N MET A 1 -60.84 -46.77 32.53
CA MET A 1 -60.98 -45.32 32.26
C MET A 1 -59.60 -44.69 32.26
N ASN A 2 -59.06 -44.38 31.07
CA ASN A 2 -58.11 -43.30 30.90
C ASN A 2 -58.06 -42.90 29.41
N LEU A 3 -57.98 -41.60 29.19
CA LEU A 3 -58.42 -40.88 27.98
C LEU A 3 -57.42 -40.98 26.83
N ASP A 4 -57.75 -41.73 25.78
CA ASP A 4 -57.04 -41.66 24.50
C ASP A 4 -57.66 -40.55 23.63
N ARG A 5 -57.60 -39.30 24.12
CA ARG A 5 -58.02 -38.11 23.37
C ARG A 5 -56.95 -37.75 22.36
N ARG A 6 -57.00 -38.40 21.19
CA ARG A 6 -56.22 -37.93 20.03
C ARG A 6 -56.64 -36.48 19.72
N PRO A 7 -55.69 -35.53 19.62
CA PRO A 7 -56.04 -34.16 19.30
C PRO A 7 -56.72 -34.11 17.92
N PRO A 8 -57.79 -33.32 17.77
CA PRO A 8 -58.53 -33.22 16.53
C PRO A 8 -57.63 -32.72 15.39
N GLN A 9 -57.88 -33.20 14.17
CA GLN A 9 -57.00 -33.02 13.01
C GLN A 9 -56.64 -31.56 12.70
N TRP A 10 -57.50 -30.59 13.07
CA TRP A 10 -57.22 -29.16 12.92
C TRP A 10 -55.99 -28.69 13.72
N VAL A 11 -55.65 -29.35 14.84
CA VAL A 11 -54.47 -29.03 15.64
C VAL A 11 -53.18 -29.32 14.87
N PHE A 12 -53.17 -30.35 14.03
CA PHE A 12 -52.03 -30.66 13.17
C PHE A 12 -51.87 -29.64 12.05
N TRP A 13 -52.98 -29.15 11.47
CA TRP A 13 -52.96 -28.08 10.47
C TRP A 13 -52.47 -26.75 11.05
N VAL A 14 -52.92 -26.37 12.25
CA VAL A 14 -52.45 -25.17 12.96
C VAL A 14 -50.97 -25.28 13.32
N ARG A 15 -50.49 -26.43 13.79
CA ARG A 15 -49.07 -26.66 14.07
C ARG A 15 -48.20 -26.59 12.82
N ARG A 16 -48.66 -27.16 11.70
CA ARG A 16 -47.93 -27.07 10.41
C ARG A 16 -47.86 -25.63 9.90
N ALA A 17 -48.95 -24.88 10.00
CA ALA A 17 -48.98 -23.47 9.61
C ALA A 17 -48.06 -22.61 10.50
N ALA A 18 -48.03 -22.86 11.81
CA ALA A 18 -47.14 -22.16 12.74
C ALA A 18 -45.66 -22.47 12.46
N VAL A 19 -45.30 -23.74 12.20
CA VAL A 19 -43.93 -24.14 11.84
C VAL A 19 -43.51 -23.49 10.52
N LEU A 20 -44.38 -23.47 9.50
CA LEU A 20 -44.11 -22.77 8.24
C LEU A 20 -43.90 -21.28 8.45
N GLY A 21 -44.72 -20.63 9.29
CA GLY A 21 -44.56 -19.21 9.63
C GLY A 21 -43.22 -18.91 10.29
N VAL A 22 -42.80 -19.71 11.27
CA VAL A 22 -41.49 -19.57 11.93
C VAL A 22 -40.34 -19.78 10.95
N LEU A 23 -40.46 -20.77 10.06
CA LEU A 23 -39.42 -21.08 9.08
C LEU A 23 -39.27 -19.96 8.03
N VAL A 24 -40.37 -19.34 7.62
CA VAL A 24 -40.35 -18.15 6.74
C VAL A 24 -39.70 -16.95 7.44
N VAL A 25 -40.01 -16.71 8.71
CA VAL A 25 -39.40 -15.61 9.48
C VAL A 25 -37.90 -15.83 9.66
N LEU A 26 -37.47 -17.06 9.95
CA LEU A 26 -36.05 -17.40 10.04
C LEU A 26 -35.33 -17.21 8.71
N LEU A 27 -35.93 -17.68 7.60
CA LEU A 27 -35.37 -17.48 6.26
C LEU A 27 -35.28 -15.99 5.90
N MET A 28 -36.30 -15.20 6.20
CA MET A 28 -36.29 -13.74 5.99
C MET A 28 -35.22 -13.05 6.85
N GLY A 29 -35.03 -13.50 8.10
CA GLY A 29 -33.96 -13.01 8.97
C GLY A 29 -32.56 -13.33 8.45
N VAL A 30 -32.35 -14.53 7.93
CA VAL A 30 -31.09 -14.93 7.28
C VAL A 30 -30.85 -14.12 6.00
N VAL A 31 -31.85 -13.95 5.15
CA VAL A 31 -31.75 -13.12 3.94
C VAL A 31 -31.41 -11.67 4.29
N ALA A 32 -32.05 -11.10 5.32
CA ALA A 32 -31.77 -9.73 5.77
C ALA A 32 -30.37 -9.58 6.39
N LEU A 33 -29.84 -10.63 7.03
CA LEU A 33 -28.46 -10.64 7.52
C LEU A 33 -27.46 -10.71 6.36
N VAL A 34 -27.70 -11.60 5.39
CA VAL A 34 -26.81 -11.79 4.22
C VAL A 34 -26.83 -10.55 3.33
N SER A 35 -27.99 -9.91 3.12
CA SER A 35 -28.08 -8.68 2.34
C SER A 35 -27.35 -7.50 2.97
N ARG A 36 -27.14 -7.50 4.29
CA ARG A 36 -26.35 -6.47 4.99
C ARG A 36 -24.84 -6.72 4.91
N CYS A 37 -24.41 -7.93 4.54
CA CYS A 37 -23.01 -8.24 4.25
C CYS A 37 -22.65 -8.09 2.77
N GLY A 38 -23.64 -7.88 1.89
CA GLY A 38 -23.43 -7.51 0.49
C GLY A 38 -23.13 -6.02 0.36
N GLY A 39 -22.02 -5.55 0.95
CA GLY A 39 -21.43 -4.28 0.55
C GLY A 39 -21.07 -4.39 -0.93
N GLY A 40 -21.44 -3.39 -1.73
CA GLY A 40 -21.05 -3.35 -3.14
C GLY A 40 -19.53 -3.50 -3.26
N GLU A 41 -19.10 -4.25 -4.28
CA GLU A 41 -17.68 -4.32 -4.64
C GLU A 41 -17.13 -2.89 -4.72
N PRO A 42 -15.99 -2.57 -4.08
CA PRO A 42 -15.45 -1.21 -4.10
C PRO A 42 -15.30 -0.74 -5.54
N GLU A 43 -16.11 0.22 -5.96
CA GLU A 43 -16.07 0.74 -7.32
C GLU A 43 -14.79 1.59 -7.46
N LEU A 44 -13.91 1.18 -8.38
CA LEU A 44 -12.72 1.95 -8.69
C LEU A 44 -13.12 3.36 -9.18
N PRO A 45 -12.35 4.41 -8.82
CA PRO A 45 -12.58 5.74 -9.34
C PRO A 45 -12.57 5.73 -10.87
N ALA A 46 -13.53 6.43 -11.48
CA ALA A 46 -13.70 6.49 -12.94
C ALA A 46 -12.47 7.07 -13.67
N HIS A 47 -11.67 7.88 -12.97
CA HIS A 47 -10.42 8.45 -13.47
C HIS A 47 -9.49 8.72 -12.30
N VAL A 48 -8.21 8.33 -12.43
CA VAL A 48 -7.14 8.67 -11.48
C VAL A 48 -6.05 9.39 -12.25
N GLY A 49 -5.82 10.67 -11.91
CA GLY A 49 -4.75 11.46 -12.49
C GLY A 49 -3.43 11.31 -11.74
N GLN A 50 -2.44 12.11 -12.12
CA GLN A 50 -1.25 12.33 -11.29
C GLN A 50 -1.63 13.22 -10.11
N SER A 51 -1.40 12.76 -8.87
CA SER A 51 -1.71 13.57 -7.68
C SER A 51 -0.77 13.30 -6.51
N ARG A 52 -0.90 14.09 -5.43
CA ARG A 52 0.00 13.95 -4.28
C ARG A 52 -0.21 12.60 -3.59
N PRO A 53 0.87 11.86 -3.29
CA PRO A 53 0.74 10.66 -2.48
C PRO A 53 0.34 11.01 -1.05
N VAL A 54 -0.50 10.17 -0.45
CA VAL A 54 -0.98 10.32 0.93
C VAL A 54 -0.57 9.15 1.80
N GLU A 55 -0.41 7.96 1.21
CA GLU A 55 -0.06 6.73 1.93
C GLU A 55 0.68 5.75 1.02
N LEU A 56 1.66 5.03 1.58
CA LEU A 56 2.42 3.98 0.90
C LEU A 56 2.51 2.75 1.79
N ARG A 57 2.37 1.57 1.19
CA ARG A 57 2.54 0.29 1.87
C ARG A 57 3.38 -0.68 1.06
N ILE A 58 4.27 -1.42 1.72
CA ILE A 58 5.05 -2.52 1.14
C ILE A 58 4.86 -3.73 2.06
N PRO A 59 3.85 -4.59 1.77
CA PRO A 59 3.46 -5.67 2.68
C PRO A 59 4.58 -6.66 2.98
N ALA A 60 5.41 -7.01 1.98
CA ALA A 60 6.53 -7.95 2.10
C ALA A 60 7.51 -7.63 3.25
N ILE A 61 7.61 -6.36 3.62
CA ILE A 61 8.51 -5.87 4.68
C ILE A 61 7.77 -5.14 5.81
N GLY A 62 6.43 -5.19 5.82
CA GLY A 62 5.59 -4.52 6.81
C GLY A 62 5.81 -3.00 6.87
N LEU A 63 6.20 -2.37 5.76
CA LEU A 63 6.42 -0.92 5.72
C LEU A 63 5.11 -0.21 5.42
N GLU A 64 4.76 0.75 6.28
CA GLU A 64 3.65 1.69 6.10
C GLU A 64 4.19 3.11 6.27
N ALA A 65 3.78 4.02 5.38
CA ALA A 65 4.26 5.39 5.37
C ALA A 65 3.14 6.37 5.03
N GLU A 66 2.97 7.40 5.87
CA GLU A 66 2.24 8.61 5.52
C GLU A 66 3.15 9.60 4.77
N PHE A 67 2.54 10.57 4.09
CA PHE A 67 3.26 11.61 3.35
C PHE A 67 3.20 13.00 3.97
N GLU A 68 4.26 13.76 3.75
CA GLU A 68 4.27 15.21 3.87
C GLU A 68 3.40 15.85 2.78
N PRO A 69 2.70 16.96 3.08
CA PRO A 69 1.83 17.63 2.10
C PRO A 69 2.62 18.42 1.03
N GLU A 70 3.90 18.71 1.29
CA GLU A 70 4.78 19.45 0.37
C GLU A 70 5.83 18.52 -0.26
N ASP A 71 6.46 18.99 -1.34
CA ASP A 71 7.62 18.30 -1.91
C ASP A 71 8.78 18.16 -0.91
N CYS A 72 9.58 17.11 -1.10
CA CYS A 72 10.82 16.92 -0.39
C CYS A 72 11.71 18.17 -0.50
N ARG A 73 12.15 18.67 0.65
CA ARG A 73 13.18 19.71 0.69
C ARG A 73 14.49 19.13 0.16
N VAL A 74 15.20 19.94 -0.62
CA VAL A 74 16.61 19.70 -0.92
C VAL A 74 17.47 20.55 0.01
N LYS A 75 18.45 19.95 0.66
CA LYS A 75 19.45 20.64 1.49
C LYS A 75 20.84 20.12 1.11
N ASP A 76 21.76 21.04 0.81
CA ASP A 76 23.14 20.71 0.42
C ASP A 76 23.20 19.73 -0.77
N GLY A 77 22.27 19.87 -1.72
CA GLY A 77 22.16 19.00 -2.90
C GLY A 77 21.53 17.63 -2.67
N ALA A 78 21.07 17.32 -1.45
CA ALA A 78 20.47 16.04 -1.11
C ALA A 78 18.99 16.17 -0.70
N LEU A 79 18.20 15.14 -0.97
CA LEU A 79 16.84 15.03 -0.45
C LEU A 79 16.88 14.96 1.07
N ASN A 80 16.08 15.81 1.70
CA ASN A 80 16.04 15.98 3.14
C ASN A 80 14.59 16.20 3.61
N PRO A 81 13.80 15.10 3.71
CA PRO A 81 12.44 15.14 4.25
C PRO A 81 12.38 15.92 5.57
N ARG A 82 11.27 16.61 5.84
CA ARG A 82 11.12 17.43 7.05
C ARG A 82 10.88 16.58 8.29
N SER A 83 10.20 15.45 8.13
CA SER A 83 9.75 14.56 9.19
C SER A 83 10.51 13.24 9.17
N MET A 84 10.88 12.73 10.35
CA MET A 84 11.43 11.38 10.49
C MET A 84 10.42 10.29 10.16
N THR A 85 9.12 10.57 10.35
CA THR A 85 8.05 9.55 10.31
C THR A 85 7.16 9.65 9.08
N LYS A 86 7.45 10.56 8.14
CA LYS A 86 6.69 10.72 6.90
C LYS A 86 7.62 10.70 5.70
N ALA A 87 7.15 10.12 4.62
CA ALA A 87 7.78 10.22 3.31
C ALA A 87 7.40 11.55 2.64
N CYS A 88 8.08 11.89 1.56
CA CYS A 88 7.71 13.01 0.70
C CYS A 88 7.91 12.62 -0.75
N ALA A 89 7.09 13.18 -1.65
CA ALA A 89 7.35 13.14 -3.08
C ALA A 89 8.35 14.24 -3.45
N TYR A 90 9.17 14.04 -4.49
CA TYR A 90 10.06 15.07 -5.00
C TYR A 90 9.74 15.39 -6.45
N THR A 91 9.21 16.59 -6.65
CA THR A 91 9.12 17.24 -7.96
C THR A 91 9.95 18.52 -7.97
N SER A 92 10.37 18.97 -9.15
CA SER A 92 11.10 20.24 -9.31
C SER A 92 10.98 20.74 -10.74
N PRO A 93 10.88 22.06 -10.98
CA PRO A 93 10.83 22.61 -12.34
C PRO A 93 12.03 22.24 -13.22
N ASP A 94 13.19 21.98 -12.59
CA ASP A 94 14.45 21.68 -13.28
C ASP A 94 14.71 20.16 -13.37
N LYS A 95 13.76 19.32 -12.97
CA LYS A 95 13.85 17.86 -13.02
C LYS A 95 12.64 17.29 -13.75
N PRO A 96 12.80 16.16 -14.46
CA PRO A 96 11.69 15.55 -15.17
C PRO A 96 10.79 14.73 -14.24
N TYR A 97 10.83 14.96 -12.92
CA TYR A 97 10.13 14.12 -11.96
C TYR A 97 8.69 14.59 -11.78
N GLU A 98 7.77 13.67 -11.92
CA GLU A 98 6.33 13.89 -11.91
C GLU A 98 5.67 13.29 -10.68
N LEU A 99 4.42 13.67 -10.43
CA LEU A 99 3.61 13.06 -9.38
C LEU A 99 3.14 11.66 -9.80
N PRO A 100 2.87 10.76 -8.84
CA PRO A 100 2.39 9.42 -9.13
C PRO A 100 1.00 9.43 -9.75
N GLY A 101 0.83 8.62 -10.79
CA GLY A 101 -0.41 8.40 -11.52
C GLY A 101 -0.25 7.27 -12.54
N PRO A 102 -1.36 6.73 -13.08
CA PRO A 102 -1.30 5.72 -14.13
C PRO A 102 -0.66 6.25 -15.43
N ASP A 103 -0.78 7.56 -15.67
CA ASP A 103 -0.27 8.26 -16.85
C ASP A 103 0.97 9.12 -16.53
N THR A 104 1.76 8.75 -15.50
CA THR A 104 3.05 9.41 -15.24
C THR A 104 3.98 9.25 -16.44
N GLY A 105 4.39 10.36 -17.04
CA GLY A 105 5.17 10.39 -18.29
C GLY A 105 6.66 10.11 -18.08
N ASP A 106 7.13 10.18 -16.84
CA ASP A 106 8.50 9.90 -16.46
C ASP A 106 8.56 9.33 -15.01
N LEU A 107 9.63 9.63 -14.28
CA LEU A 107 9.89 9.16 -12.93
C LEU A 107 9.05 9.85 -11.84
N THR A 108 8.48 9.06 -10.94
CA THR A 108 8.08 9.52 -9.61
C THR A 108 9.21 9.27 -8.62
N VAL A 109 9.55 10.25 -7.79
CA VAL A 109 10.57 10.09 -6.72
C VAL A 109 9.93 10.28 -5.36
N VAL A 110 10.10 9.28 -4.49
CA VAL A 110 9.68 9.32 -3.10
C VAL A 110 10.90 9.13 -2.19
N ALA A 111 11.03 9.98 -1.17
CA ALA A 111 12.10 9.86 -0.19
C ALA A 111 11.58 9.84 1.23
N GLY A 112 12.33 9.17 2.10
CA GLY A 112 12.04 9.04 3.52
C GLY A 112 13.31 8.87 4.34
N HIS A 113 13.24 9.24 5.61
CA HIS A 113 14.37 9.06 6.53
C HIS A 113 14.50 7.61 6.97
N THR A 114 15.76 7.23 7.20
CA THR A 114 16.14 6.06 7.98
C THR A 114 16.88 6.58 9.21
N GLY A 115 16.52 6.14 10.40
CA GLY A 115 17.05 6.70 11.64
C GLY A 115 18.16 5.84 12.27
N ALA A 116 19.15 6.53 12.84
CA ALA A 116 20.19 5.93 13.67
C ALA A 116 19.80 6.16 15.14
N GLY A 117 19.17 5.15 15.76
CA GLY A 117 18.72 5.23 17.16
C GLY A 117 17.39 5.96 17.39
N VAL A 118 16.72 6.39 16.32
CA VAL A 118 15.32 6.86 16.32
C VAL A 118 14.58 6.20 15.15
N PRO A 119 13.27 5.95 15.22
CA PRO A 119 12.54 5.38 14.09
C PRO A 119 12.51 6.33 12.89
N GLY A 120 12.88 5.82 11.72
CA GLY A 120 12.70 6.45 10.41
C GLY A 120 11.61 5.73 9.60
N VAL A 121 10.83 6.50 8.83
CA VAL A 121 9.73 5.98 8.01
C VAL A 121 10.18 4.87 7.05
N PHE A 122 11.42 4.92 6.57
CA PHE A 122 12.00 3.97 5.62
C PHE A 122 13.08 3.07 6.25
N ASP A 123 13.03 2.84 7.56
CA ASP A 123 13.93 1.90 8.24
C ASP A 123 13.84 0.47 7.69
N ALA A 124 12.65 0.06 7.27
CA ALA A 124 12.42 -1.31 6.81
C ALA A 124 13.02 -1.59 5.43
N LEU A 125 13.33 -0.59 4.59
CA LEU A 125 13.81 -0.80 3.22
C LEU A 125 15.15 -1.57 3.16
N TYR A 126 16.02 -1.40 4.15
CA TYR A 126 17.36 -1.96 4.12
C TYR A 126 17.80 -2.56 5.46
N ASP A 127 18.40 -3.74 5.41
CA ASP A 127 19.02 -4.38 6.55
C ASP A 127 20.51 -4.07 6.62
N SER A 128 20.89 -3.13 7.48
CA SER A 128 22.29 -2.77 7.70
C SER A 128 23.10 -3.84 8.43
N GLY A 129 22.46 -4.82 9.08
CA GLY A 129 23.12 -5.96 9.71
C GLY A 129 23.50 -7.04 8.70
N ALA A 130 22.61 -7.29 7.74
CA ALA A 130 22.85 -8.23 6.63
C ALA A 130 23.51 -7.57 5.40
N ASP A 131 23.62 -6.23 5.40
CA ASP A 131 24.04 -5.41 4.27
C ASP A 131 23.27 -5.75 2.97
N ALA A 132 21.94 -5.78 3.08
CA ALA A 132 21.06 -6.16 1.98
C ALA A 132 19.75 -5.37 1.97
N SER A 133 19.16 -5.19 0.77
CA SER A 133 17.77 -4.75 0.63
C SER A 133 16.83 -5.75 1.29
N ARG A 134 15.78 -5.29 1.97
CA ARG A 134 14.69 -6.17 2.43
C ARG A 134 13.62 -6.39 1.36
N VAL A 135 13.56 -5.50 0.38
CA VAL A 135 12.70 -5.66 -0.80
C VAL A 135 13.40 -6.58 -1.81
N SER A 136 12.64 -7.49 -2.38
CA SER A 136 13.02 -8.35 -3.50
C SER A 136 12.34 -7.89 -4.80
N VAL A 137 12.97 -8.16 -5.94
CA VAL A 137 12.32 -7.98 -7.26
C VAL A 137 11.05 -8.84 -7.30
N GLY A 138 9.94 -8.25 -7.74
CA GLY A 138 8.61 -8.86 -7.72
C GLY A 138 7.75 -8.49 -6.51
N ASP A 139 8.32 -7.88 -5.46
CA ASP A 139 7.54 -7.39 -4.32
C ASP A 139 6.61 -6.25 -4.74
N THR A 140 5.46 -6.16 -4.07
CA THR A 140 4.46 -5.13 -4.36
C THR A 140 4.63 -3.90 -3.46
N LEU A 141 4.54 -2.72 -4.08
CA LEU A 141 4.29 -1.44 -3.41
C LEU A 141 2.90 -0.94 -3.78
N TYR A 142 2.14 -0.52 -2.77
CA TYR A 142 0.85 0.13 -2.95
C TYR A 142 0.98 1.60 -2.56
N LEU A 143 0.49 2.48 -3.41
CA LEU A 143 0.49 3.92 -3.19
C LEU A 143 -0.91 4.47 -3.34
N ARG A 144 -1.38 5.21 -2.33
CA ARG A 144 -2.62 5.96 -2.38
C ARG A 144 -2.29 7.43 -2.62
N THR A 145 -3.09 8.08 -3.45
CA THR A 145 -2.95 9.49 -3.79
C THR A 145 -4.24 10.24 -3.47
N GLU A 146 -4.21 11.57 -3.44
CA GLU A 146 -5.41 12.40 -3.23
C GLU A 146 -6.53 12.07 -4.24
N ASP A 147 -6.17 11.84 -5.50
CA ASP A 147 -7.11 11.51 -6.59
C ASP A 147 -7.57 10.05 -6.59
N SER A 148 -6.82 9.12 -5.98
CA SER A 148 -7.18 7.70 -6.01
C SER A 148 -8.26 7.33 -4.99
N ALA A 149 -8.63 8.24 -4.10
CA ALA A 149 -9.62 8.02 -3.03
C ALA A 149 -9.27 6.77 -2.19
N ASP A 150 -10.11 5.73 -2.28
CA ASP A 150 -9.93 4.45 -1.57
C ASP A 150 -9.21 3.38 -2.41
N ALA A 151 -8.92 3.68 -3.68
CA ALA A 151 -8.15 2.82 -4.55
C ALA A 151 -6.64 3.04 -4.41
N TRP A 152 -5.87 2.02 -4.78
CA TRP A 152 -4.44 1.98 -4.67
C TRP A 152 -3.80 1.85 -6.05
N LEU A 153 -2.74 2.63 -6.28
CA LEU A 153 -1.83 2.40 -7.39
C LEU A 153 -0.89 1.27 -6.97
N LYS A 154 -0.95 0.15 -7.68
CA LYS A 154 -0.09 -1.03 -7.48
C LYS A 154 1.15 -0.90 -8.34
N TYR A 155 2.31 -1.11 -7.73
CA TYR A 155 3.61 -1.16 -8.37
C TYR A 155 4.33 -2.46 -8.01
N GLU A 156 5.20 -2.94 -8.90
CA GLU A 156 6.05 -4.11 -8.68
C GLU A 156 7.54 -3.71 -8.68
N ALA A 157 8.32 -4.23 -7.73
CA ALA A 157 9.75 -3.99 -7.65
C ALA A 157 10.47 -4.59 -8.85
N THR A 158 11.29 -3.78 -9.53
CA THR A 158 12.04 -4.18 -10.73
C THR A 158 13.54 -4.28 -10.48
N ASP A 159 14.06 -3.48 -9.55
CA ASP A 159 15.47 -3.44 -9.20
C ASP A 159 15.69 -2.85 -7.80
N VAL A 160 16.82 -3.21 -7.21
CA VAL A 160 17.27 -2.71 -5.91
C VAL A 160 18.74 -2.30 -6.01
N HIS A 161 19.06 -1.14 -5.42
CA HIS A 161 20.39 -0.56 -5.48
C HIS A 161 20.82 -0.05 -4.11
N ALA A 162 22.14 -0.08 -3.87
CA ALA A 162 22.74 0.44 -2.65
C ALA A 162 23.93 1.39 -2.93
N PRO A 163 23.75 2.43 -3.77
CA PRO A 163 24.84 3.25 -4.28
C PRO A 163 25.49 4.10 -3.20
N GLN A 164 26.71 4.57 -3.48
CA GLN A 164 27.31 5.65 -2.72
C GLN A 164 26.59 6.97 -3.03
N LYS A 165 26.36 7.80 -2.01
CA LYS A 165 25.69 9.11 -2.15
C LYS A 165 26.31 9.99 -3.23
N ALA A 166 27.64 10.00 -3.31
CA ALA A 166 28.38 10.82 -4.27
C ALA A 166 28.14 10.41 -5.74
N GLY A 167 27.74 9.16 -6.00
CA GLY A 167 27.48 8.67 -7.36
C GLY A 167 26.00 8.52 -7.70
N LEU A 168 25.09 8.68 -6.73
CA LEU A 168 23.65 8.44 -6.94
C LEU A 168 23.11 9.29 -8.09
N ALA A 169 23.42 10.59 -8.15
CA ALA A 169 22.83 11.52 -9.11
C ALA A 169 23.18 11.21 -10.58
N ASP A 170 24.27 10.49 -10.83
CA ASP A 170 24.79 10.19 -12.17
C ASP A 170 24.58 8.71 -12.57
N ASP A 171 23.93 7.91 -11.71
CA ASP A 171 23.76 6.49 -11.94
C ASP A 171 22.60 6.21 -12.90
N ALA A 172 22.92 6.05 -14.18
CA ALA A 172 21.96 5.74 -15.24
C ALA A 172 21.24 4.39 -15.05
N SER A 173 21.76 3.47 -14.21
CA SER A 173 21.05 2.24 -13.89
C SER A 173 19.84 2.47 -12.98
N ILE A 174 19.85 3.57 -12.22
CA ILE A 174 18.76 3.99 -11.32
C ILE A 174 17.83 4.97 -12.03
N TRP A 175 18.41 6.01 -12.64
CA TRP A 175 17.68 7.15 -13.23
C TRP A 175 17.35 6.99 -14.71
N GLY A 176 17.82 5.92 -15.37
CA GLY A 176 17.66 5.75 -16.80
C GLY A 176 18.49 6.73 -17.62
N THR A 177 18.26 6.72 -18.94
CA THR A 177 18.92 7.61 -19.92
C THR A 177 17.93 8.47 -20.70
N GLY A 178 16.65 8.41 -20.33
CA GLY A 178 15.52 9.11 -20.93
C GLY A 178 14.26 8.88 -20.09
N PRO A 179 13.08 9.31 -20.56
CA PRO A 179 11.85 9.18 -19.79
C PRO A 179 11.54 7.73 -19.41
N MET A 180 11.09 7.52 -18.18
CA MET A 180 10.69 6.20 -17.68
C MET A 180 9.24 6.21 -17.17
N PRO A 181 8.25 6.22 -18.08
CA PRO A 181 6.84 6.28 -17.72
C PRO A 181 6.40 5.20 -16.72
N GLY A 182 5.63 5.60 -15.71
CA GLY A 182 5.10 4.72 -14.67
C GLY A 182 6.16 4.14 -13.71
N ARG A 183 7.42 4.59 -13.78
CA ARG A 183 8.46 4.17 -12.84
C ARG A 183 8.46 5.06 -11.60
N LEU A 184 8.53 4.43 -10.43
CA LEU A 184 8.67 5.09 -9.14
C LEU A 184 9.98 4.67 -8.48
N LEU A 185 10.66 5.59 -7.80
CA LEU A 185 11.81 5.31 -6.95
C LEU A 185 11.47 5.60 -5.49
N THR A 186 11.75 4.64 -4.60
CA THR A 186 11.85 4.94 -3.16
C THR A 186 13.32 5.08 -2.78
N ILE A 187 13.66 6.15 -2.06
CA ILE A 187 15.03 6.49 -1.69
C ILE A 187 15.13 6.77 -0.18
N SER A 188 16.06 6.10 0.49
CA SER A 188 16.43 6.41 1.89
C SER A 188 17.95 6.36 2.11
N CYS A 189 18.41 6.78 3.29
CA CYS A 189 19.80 6.59 3.68
C CYS A 189 20.01 5.17 4.23
N ILE A 190 21.16 4.55 3.95
CA ILE A 190 21.56 3.35 4.70
C ILE A 190 22.31 3.82 5.94
N GLN A 191 21.73 3.56 7.11
CA GLN A 191 22.40 3.85 8.38
C GLN A 191 23.46 2.79 8.66
N PRO A 192 24.72 3.17 8.91
CA PRO A 192 25.77 2.21 9.21
C PRO A 192 25.52 1.53 10.56
N SER A 193 25.99 0.29 10.71
CA SER A 193 25.90 -0.46 11.98
C SER A 193 26.66 0.24 13.11
N ASN A 194 27.70 1.02 12.76
CA ASN A 194 28.35 1.95 13.68
C ASN A 194 27.59 3.29 13.69
N LEU A 195 26.81 3.55 14.75
CA LEU A 195 26.00 4.77 14.91
C LEU A 195 26.78 6.10 14.88
N LEU A 196 28.12 6.05 15.00
CA LEU A 196 28.98 7.24 14.93
C LEU A 196 29.54 7.50 13.52
N ALA A 197 29.31 6.58 12.56
CA ALA A 197 29.77 6.73 11.20
C ALA A 197 28.74 7.49 10.34
N ASP A 198 29.23 8.17 9.32
CA ASP A 198 28.37 8.87 8.36
C ASP A 198 27.60 7.87 7.49
N ALA A 199 26.31 8.14 7.27
CA ALA A 199 25.51 7.45 6.28
C ALA A 199 25.95 7.88 4.87
N VAL A 200 26.87 7.15 4.25
CA VAL A 200 27.45 7.47 2.93
C VAL A 200 26.79 6.74 1.76
N ARG A 201 25.82 5.87 2.03
CA ARG A 201 25.07 5.09 1.02
C ARG A 201 23.58 5.37 1.09
N ASN A 202 22.89 5.07 -0.01
CA ASN A 202 21.43 5.08 -0.09
C ASN A 202 20.90 3.68 -0.34
N ALA A 203 19.68 3.42 0.12
CA ALA A 203 18.86 2.32 -0.36
C ALA A 203 17.91 2.91 -1.41
N VAL A 204 17.90 2.30 -2.59
CA VAL A 204 17.02 2.71 -3.69
C VAL A 204 16.30 1.49 -4.23
N VAL A 205 15.00 1.58 -4.39
CA VAL A 205 14.20 0.54 -5.04
C VAL A 205 13.46 1.17 -6.21
N GLY A 206 13.57 0.54 -7.38
CA GLY A 206 12.82 0.87 -8.57
C GLY A 206 11.54 0.06 -8.67
N TRP A 207 10.42 0.72 -8.91
CA TRP A 207 9.09 0.14 -8.98
C TRP A 207 8.42 0.49 -10.30
N GLN A 208 7.68 -0.44 -10.89
CA GLN A 208 6.93 -0.22 -12.13
C GLN A 208 5.43 -0.27 -11.86
N PHE A 209 4.68 0.72 -12.35
CA PHE A 209 3.23 0.74 -12.26
C PHE A 209 2.60 -0.47 -12.97
N VAL A 210 1.63 -1.11 -12.30
CA VAL A 210 0.94 -2.31 -12.79
C VAL A 210 -0.54 -2.02 -13.02
N ALA A 211 -1.24 -1.51 -11.99
CA ALA A 211 -2.68 -1.34 -12.04
C ALA A 211 -3.20 -0.39 -10.96
N ILE A 212 -4.47 0.00 -11.08
CA ILE A 212 -5.26 0.57 -9.99
C ILE A 212 -6.10 -0.56 -9.41
N VAL A 213 -6.04 -0.76 -8.10
CA VAL A 213 -6.67 -1.88 -7.41
C VAL A 213 -7.49 -1.42 -6.20
N PRO A 214 -8.56 -2.14 -5.83
CA PRO A 214 -9.31 -1.85 -4.60
C PRO A 214 -8.50 -2.25 -3.35
N GLU A 215 -8.86 -1.70 -2.19
CA GLU A 215 -8.21 -2.03 -0.90
C GLU A 215 -8.23 -3.53 -0.56
N ALA A 216 -9.26 -4.27 -1.00
CA ALA A 216 -9.37 -5.71 -0.77
C ALA A 216 -8.15 -6.49 -1.30
N GLU A 217 -7.60 -6.10 -2.46
CA GLU A 217 -6.42 -6.79 -3.02
C GLU A 217 -5.15 -6.55 -2.19
N LEU A 218 -4.98 -5.34 -1.63
CA LEU A 218 -3.87 -5.05 -0.72
C LEU A 218 -3.92 -5.94 0.52
N LEU A 219 -5.12 -6.16 1.06
CA LEU A 219 -5.33 -6.99 2.24
C LEU A 219 -5.00 -8.47 1.95
N ASP A 220 -5.37 -8.96 0.77
CA ASP A 220 -5.04 -10.32 0.35
C ASP A 220 -3.52 -10.53 0.29
N ASP A 221 -2.76 -9.63 -0.36
CA ASP A 221 -1.29 -9.72 -0.44
C ASP A 221 -0.63 -9.60 0.95
N ALA A 222 -1.16 -8.78 1.85
CA ALA A 222 -0.67 -8.67 3.22
C ALA A 222 -0.90 -9.94 4.05
N THR A 223 -1.99 -10.68 3.81
CA THR A 223 -2.24 -11.94 4.54
C THR A 223 -1.35 -13.09 4.10
N VAL A 224 -0.97 -13.15 2.82
CA VAL A 224 -0.05 -14.18 2.29
C VAL A 224 1.34 -14.08 2.93
N THR A 225 1.78 -12.87 3.27
CA THR A 225 3.11 -12.64 3.84
C THR A 225 3.20 -13.04 5.34
N ASN A 226 2.07 -13.18 6.03
CA ASN A 226 2.00 -13.46 7.47
C ASN A 226 1.79 -14.95 7.83
N VAL A 227 1.96 -15.87 6.87
CA VAL A 227 1.82 -17.34 7.05
C VAL A 227 3.18 -18.04 7.02
#